data_AF-A0A3D4I0M2-F1
#
_entry.id   AF-A0A3D4I0M2-F1
#
_cell.length_a   1.000
_cell.length_b   1.000
_cell.length_c   1.000
_cell.angle_alpha   90.00
_cell.angle_beta   90.00
_cell.angle_gamma   90.00
#
_symmetry.space_group_name_H-M   'P 1'
#
loop_
_entity.id
_entity.type
_entity.pdbx_description
1 polymer ?
#
loop_
_entity_poly.entity_id
_entity_poly.type
_entity_poly.pdbx_seq_one_letter_code
_entity_poly.pdbx_strand_id
1 'polypeptide(L)'
;QPGQFTCMQETVGGAYNPQNVYNMNPQEIHYEIADWVILGSTLGAVANCLFYYNPYSPTCAGSFPPNGTGSFLTRINNHCFYTPTQKYAQT
;
A
#
# COMPACT_ATOMS: atom_id res chain seq x y z
N GLN A 1 11.07 5.97 1.47
CA GLN A 1 10.55 7.32 1.19
C GLN A 1 9.63 7.74 2.34
N PRO A 2 9.76 8.95 2.89
CA PRO A 2 8.86 9.44 3.94
C PRO A 2 7.40 9.46 3.49
N GLY A 3 6.47 9.12 4.40
CA GLY A 3 5.03 9.19 4.13
C GLY A 3 4.41 8.02 3.37
N GLN A 4 5.21 7.03 2.93
CA GLN A 4 4.70 5.84 2.25
C GLN A 4 4.03 4.83 3.21
N PHE A 5 4.58 4.71 4.42
CA PHE A 5 4.09 3.76 5.42
C PHE A 5 3.79 4.50 6.72
N THR A 6 2.51 4.56 7.08
CA THR A 6 2.04 5.23 8.31
C THR A 6 2.62 4.60 9.57
N CYS A 7 2.89 3.30 9.57
CA CYS A 7 3.52 2.61 10.72
C CYS A 7 4.95 3.09 11.01
N MET A 8 5.63 3.74 10.06
CA MET A 8 6.94 4.35 10.30
C MET A 8 6.85 5.76 10.90
N GLN A 9 5.65 6.30 11.08
CA GLN A 9 5.42 7.63 11.65
C GLN A 9 5.08 7.53 13.14
N GLU A 10 5.78 8.30 13.98
CA GLU A 10 5.47 8.40 15.42
C GLU A 10 4.25 9.28 15.70
N THR A 11 3.92 10.19 14.77
CA THR A 11 2.80 11.14 14.90
C THR A 11 2.01 11.18 13.58
N VAL A 12 0.68 11.13 13.66
CA VAL A 12 -0.24 11.24 12.52
C VAL A 12 -1.31 12.26 12.87
N GLY A 13 -1.50 13.28 12.01
CA GLY A 13 -2.51 14.33 12.26
C GLY A 13 -2.25 15.15 13.54
N GLY A 14 -1.01 15.25 14.00
CA GLY A 14 -0.63 15.98 15.22
C GLY A 14 -0.81 15.18 16.52
N ALA A 15 -1.28 13.94 16.46
CA ALA A 15 -1.40 13.05 17.61
C ALA A 15 -0.40 11.88 17.53
N TYR A 16 0.02 11.36 18.68
CA TYR A 16 0.85 10.16 18.75
C TYR A 16 0.19 9.00 18.00
N ASN A 17 0.97 8.26 17.22
CA ASN A 17 0.53 7.08 16.49
C ASN A 17 0.82 5.81 17.30
N PRO A 18 -0.17 5.20 17.97
CA PRO A 18 0.05 3.97 18.73
C PRO A 18 0.30 2.74 17.83
N GLN A 19 0.07 2.83 16.51
CA GLN A 19 0.28 1.77 15.53
C GLN A 19 1.62 1.91 14.79
N ASN A 20 2.61 2.52 15.43
CA ASN A 20 3.95 2.60 14.87
C ASN A 20 4.75 1.30 15.09
N VAL A 21 5.80 1.08 14.30
CA VAL A 21 6.62 -0.14 14.36
C VAL A 21 7.34 -0.37 15.69
N TYR A 22 7.51 0.66 16.51
CA TYR A 22 8.13 0.56 17.83
C TYR A 22 7.15 0.13 18.93
N ASN A 23 5.84 0.24 18.68
CA ASN A 23 4.78 -0.04 19.65
C ASN A 23 3.86 -1.20 19.24
N MET A 24 3.88 -1.61 17.96
CA MET A 24 3.12 -2.78 17.51
C MET A 24 3.77 -4.09 17.97
N ASN A 25 2.92 -5.08 18.24
CA ASN A 25 3.31 -6.47 18.45
C ASN A 25 2.75 -7.33 17.30
N PRO A 26 3.52 -7.53 16.20
CA PRO A 26 3.07 -8.36 15.09
C PRO A 26 2.82 -9.81 15.53
N GLN A 27 1.79 -10.41 14.96
CA GLN A 27 1.51 -11.84 15.09
C GLN A 27 2.29 -12.65 14.05
N GLU A 28 2.47 -13.96 14.28
CA GLU A 28 3.19 -14.89 13.39
C GLU A 28 2.82 -14.74 11.91
N ILE A 29 1.51 -14.66 11.61
CA ILE A 29 1.00 -14.50 10.24
C ILE A 29 1.60 -13.30 9.49
N HIS A 30 1.97 -12.22 10.17
CA HIS A 30 2.60 -11.07 9.52
C HIS A 30 4.04 -11.38 9.08
N TYR A 31 4.77 -12.16 9.87
CA TYR A 31 6.10 -12.65 9.53
C TYR A 31 6.02 -13.70 8.41
N GLU A 32 5.07 -14.63 8.48
CA GLU A 32 4.83 -15.61 7.42
C GLU A 32 4.55 -14.94 6.06
N ILE A 33 3.72 -13.89 6.05
CA ILE A 33 3.45 -13.11 4.83
C ILE A 33 4.72 -12.40 4.33
N ALA A 34 5.51 -11.81 5.23
CA ALA A 34 6.74 -11.13 4.86
C ALA A 34 7.77 -12.11 4.28
N ASP A 35 8.00 -13.23 4.93
CA ASP A 35 8.91 -14.29 4.49
C ASP A 35 8.47 -14.88 3.15
N TRP A 36 7.16 -15.12 2.97
CA TRP A 36 6.59 -15.59 1.71
C TRP A 36 6.93 -14.64 0.54
N VAL A 37 6.82 -13.32 0.76
CA VAL A 37 7.19 -12.30 -0.24
C VAL A 37 8.70 -12.22 -0.44
N ILE A 38 9.50 -12.27 0.63
CA ILE A 38 10.98 -12.24 0.56
C ILE A 38 11.52 -13.42 -0.24
N LEU A 39 10.88 -14.59 -0.15
CA LEU A 39 11.20 -15.78 -0.93
C LEU A 39 10.77 -15.70 -2.41
N GLY A 40 10.21 -14.56 -2.85
CA GLY A 40 9.88 -14.28 -4.25
C GLY A 40 8.44 -14.60 -4.63
N SER A 41 7.58 -14.94 -3.66
CA SER A 41 6.17 -15.18 -3.95
C SER A 41 5.39 -13.88 -4.09
N THR A 42 4.36 -13.88 -4.92
CA THR A 42 3.49 -12.71 -5.12
C THR A 42 2.02 -13.12 -5.19
N LEU A 43 1.14 -12.21 -4.77
CA LEU A 43 -0.29 -12.42 -4.90
C LEU A 43 -0.73 -12.03 -6.32
N GLY A 44 -1.08 -13.02 -7.15
CA GLY A 44 -1.44 -12.77 -8.56
C GLY A 44 -2.55 -11.73 -8.78
N ALA A 45 -3.46 -11.58 -7.80
CA ALA A 45 -4.51 -10.58 -7.84
C ALA A 45 -4.00 -9.13 -7.90
N VAL A 46 -2.80 -8.84 -7.39
CA VAL A 46 -2.20 -7.50 -7.44
C VAL A 46 -1.24 -7.29 -8.61
N ALA A 47 -0.99 -8.31 -9.45
CA ALA A 47 -0.11 -8.24 -10.61
C ALA A 47 1.20 -7.48 -10.30
N ASN A 48 1.49 -6.42 -11.06
CA ASN A 48 2.63 -5.51 -10.87
C ASN A 48 2.22 -4.15 -10.26
N CYS A 49 1.21 -4.12 -9.39
CA CYS A 49 0.78 -2.87 -8.75
C CYS A 49 1.92 -2.24 -7.95
N LEU A 50 2.09 -0.91 -8.12
CA LEU A 50 3.06 -0.13 -7.36
C LEU A 50 2.40 0.79 -6.34
N PHE A 51 1.10 1.03 -6.48
CA PHE A 51 0.36 1.91 -5.58
C PHE A 51 -0.84 1.20 -5.01
N TYR A 52 -1.16 1.55 -3.76
CA TYR A 52 -2.40 1.18 -3.12
C TYR A 52 -2.78 2.25 -2.11
N TYR A 53 -4.08 2.38 -1.83
CA TYR A 53 -4.58 3.16 -0.70
C TYR A 53 -6.01 2.72 -0.36
N ASN A 54 -6.46 3.06 0.83
CA ASN A 54 -7.87 2.95 1.19
C ASN A 54 -8.58 4.25 0.79
N PRO A 55 -9.56 4.22 -0.13
CA PRO A 55 -10.26 5.43 -0.56
C PRO A 55 -11.28 5.94 0.46
N TYR A 56 -11.53 5.20 1.54
CA TYR A 56 -12.63 5.42 2.48
C TYR A 56 -13.98 5.63 1.78
N SER A 57 -14.12 4.97 0.62
CA SER A 57 -15.24 5.08 -0.31
C SER A 57 -15.55 3.68 -0.89
N PRO A 58 -16.81 3.39 -1.24
CA PRO A 58 -17.15 2.17 -1.97
C PRO A 58 -16.51 2.13 -3.37
N THR A 59 -16.25 3.30 -3.96
CA THR A 59 -15.73 3.42 -5.34
C THR A 59 -14.24 3.77 -5.33
N CYS A 60 -13.43 2.99 -6.04
CA CYS A 60 -12.02 3.30 -6.28
C CYS A 60 -11.88 4.38 -7.36
N ALA A 61 -10.92 5.29 -7.21
CA ALA A 61 -10.56 6.21 -8.30
C ALA A 61 -9.96 5.42 -9.47
N GLY A 62 -10.19 5.87 -10.72
CA GLY A 62 -9.67 5.21 -11.91
C GLY A 62 -8.15 5.33 -12.07
N SER A 63 -7.54 6.36 -11.47
CA SER A 63 -6.10 6.55 -11.45
C SER A 63 -5.63 7.00 -10.06
N PHE A 64 -4.42 6.59 -9.71
CA PHE A 64 -3.72 7.04 -8.52
C PHE A 64 -2.22 6.84 -8.73
N PRO A 65 -1.37 7.81 -8.37
CA PRO A 65 -1.68 9.14 -7.84
C PRO A 65 -2.41 10.06 -8.83
N PRO A 66 -2.88 11.27 -8.41
CA PRO A 66 -3.65 12.19 -9.27
C PRO A 66 -2.96 12.61 -10.58
N ASN A 67 -1.64 12.48 -10.67
CA ASN A 67 -0.86 12.71 -11.89
C ASN A 67 -1.05 11.59 -12.96
N GLY A 68 -1.73 10.50 -12.61
CA GLY A 68 -2.04 9.39 -13.52
C GLY A 68 -0.88 8.42 -13.76
N THR A 69 0.11 8.34 -12.86
CA THR A 69 1.19 7.35 -12.98
C THR A 69 0.75 5.94 -12.61
N GLY A 70 -0.43 5.75 -12.02
CA GLY A 70 -1.05 4.45 -11.84
C GLY A 70 -2.50 4.39 -12.32
N SER A 71 -2.88 3.23 -12.85
CA SER A 71 -4.23 2.89 -13.33
C SER A 71 -4.85 1.83 -12.44
N PHE A 72 -6.13 1.99 -12.09
CA PHE A 72 -6.84 1.05 -11.23
C PHE A 72 -6.83 -0.36 -11.83
N LEU A 73 -6.49 -1.35 -11.01
CA LEU A 73 -6.52 -2.77 -11.38
C LEU A 73 -7.61 -3.52 -10.63
N THR A 74 -7.57 -3.49 -9.29
CA THR A 74 -8.45 -4.30 -8.45
C THR A 74 -8.66 -3.70 -7.07
N ARG A 75 -9.63 -4.23 -6.33
CA ARG A 75 -9.86 -3.95 -4.91
C ARG A 75 -9.74 -5.24 -4.11
N ILE A 76 -8.95 -5.22 -3.04
CA ILE A 76 -8.87 -6.29 -2.05
C ILE A 76 -9.21 -5.70 -0.70
N ASN A 77 -10.29 -6.21 -0.08
CA ASN A 77 -10.86 -5.64 1.14
C ASN A 77 -11.13 -4.13 0.99
N ASN A 78 -10.42 -3.31 1.77
CA ASN A 78 -10.57 -1.86 1.78
C ASN A 78 -9.52 -1.12 0.94
N HIS A 79 -8.66 -1.83 0.22
CA HIS A 79 -7.57 -1.20 -0.55
C HIS A 79 -7.80 -1.35 -2.06
N CYS A 80 -7.65 -0.23 -2.76
CA CYS A 80 -7.62 -0.18 -4.23
C CYS A 80 -6.15 -0.27 -4.67
N PHE A 81 -5.87 -1.10 -5.68
CA PHE A 81 -4.52 -1.36 -6.18
C PHE A 81 -4.37 -0.86 -7.62
N TYR A 82 -3.21 -0.29 -7.95
CA TYR A 82 -2.96 0.41 -9.20
C TYR A 82 -1.66 -0.04 -9.87
N THR A 83 -1.75 -0.42 -11.15
CA THR A 83 -0.61 -0.77 -11.99
C THR A 83 0.04 0.49 -12.57
N PRO A 84 1.37 0.50 -12.75
CA PRO A 84 2.06 1.65 -13.31
C PRO A 84 1.64 1.88 -14.76
N THR A 85 1.38 3.14 -15.12
CA THR A 85 1.22 3.55 -16.51
C THR A 85 2.58 3.88 -17.12
N GLN A 86 2.64 4.10 -18.43
CA GLN A 86 3.87 4.55 -19.10
C GLN A 86 4.42 5.87 -18.51
N LYS A 87 3.57 6.70 -17.88
CA LYS A 87 4.01 7.94 -17.22
C LYS A 87 4.91 7.69 -16.01
N TYR A 88 4.77 6.56 -15.33
CA TYR A 88 5.62 6.22 -14.19
C TYR A 88 7.10 6.12 -14.56
N ALA A 89 7.42 5.69 -15.78
CA ALA A 89 8.81 5.61 -16.25
C ALA A 89 9.48 6.99 -16.43
N GLN A 90 8.72 8.09 -16.30
CA GLN A 90 9.19 9.47 -16.45
C GLN A 90 9.34 10.20 -15.10
N THR A 91 9.14 9.52 -13.97
CA THR A 91 9.22 10.09 -12.62
C THR A 91 10.53 9.79 -11.91
#